data_AF-A0A814PBK3-F1
#
_entry.id   AF-A0A814PBK3-F1
#
_cell.length_a   1.000
_cell.length_b   1.000
_cell.length_c   1.000
_cell.angle_alpha   90.00
_cell.angle_beta   90.00
_cell.angle_gamma   90.00
#
_symmetry.space_group_name_H-M   'P 1'
#
loop_
_entity.id
_entity.type
_entity.pdbx_description
1 polymer ?
#
loop_
_entity_poly.entity_id
_entity_poly.type
_entity_poly.pdbx_seq_one_letter_code
_entity_poly.pdbx_strand_id
1 'polypeptide(L)'
;MSDEIDDLSFPNAVITRLMNEALEDSPTISKEARLAMSRAALTFILYISTTANQYAANAKRKTVTVQDIFKSLQSNQFEMLVEPLQEALKDYQEQIRKKKEETANKKQNQAEASTENNDNEEEEEDEIENAEAATE
;
A
#
# COMPACT_ATOMS: atom_id res chain seq x y z
N MET A 1 20.24 18.07 0.32
CA MET A 1 18.90 17.98 0.94
C MET A 1 17.80 18.51 0.03
N SER A 2 18.02 19.55 -0.79
CA SER A 2 17.00 19.98 -1.78
C SER A 2 16.81 18.97 -2.92
N ASP A 3 17.88 18.30 -3.36
CA ASP A 3 17.83 17.39 -4.51
C ASP A 3 17.01 16.10 -4.26
N GLU A 4 17.05 15.55 -3.04
CA GLU A 4 16.27 14.33 -2.70
C GLU A 4 14.75 14.57 -2.66
N ILE A 5 14.32 15.79 -2.33
CA ILE A 5 12.89 16.14 -2.29
C ILE A 5 12.33 16.24 -3.71
N ASP A 6 13.16 16.67 -4.67
CA ASP A 6 12.76 16.80 -6.07
C ASP A 6 12.67 15.42 -6.76
N ASP A 7 13.51 14.45 -6.35
CA ASP A 7 13.43 13.05 -6.80
C ASP A 7 12.19 12.29 -6.27
N LEU A 8 11.66 12.70 -5.11
CA LEU A 8 10.45 12.15 -4.50
C LEU A 8 9.17 12.90 -4.92
N SER A 9 9.24 13.76 -5.94
CA SER A 9 8.10 14.58 -6.36
C SER A 9 7.03 13.76 -7.08
N PHE A 10 5.76 14.05 -6.78
CA PHE A 10 4.64 13.39 -7.43
C PHE A 10 4.45 13.93 -8.86
N PRO A 11 3.93 13.11 -9.80
CA PRO A 11 3.60 13.61 -11.13
C PRO A 11 2.64 14.80 -11.07
N ASN A 12 3.03 15.92 -11.66
CA ASN A 12 2.26 17.18 -11.64
C ASN A 12 0.81 17.00 -12.13
N ALA A 13 0.59 16.11 -13.10
CA ALA A 13 -0.74 15.82 -13.62
C ALA A 13 -1.66 15.21 -12.53
N VAL A 14 -1.14 14.31 -11.70
CA VAL A 14 -1.89 13.67 -10.62
C VAL A 14 -2.26 14.69 -9.55
N ILE A 15 -1.30 15.51 -9.12
CA ILE A 15 -1.54 16.58 -8.14
C ILE A 15 -2.58 17.57 -8.65
N THR A 16 -2.45 18.02 -9.91
CA THR A 16 -3.40 18.97 -10.51
C THR A 16 -4.81 18.39 -10.56
N ARG A 17 -4.94 17.11 -10.97
CA ARG A 17 -6.23 16.44 -11.02
C ARG A 17 -6.88 16.35 -9.65
N LEU A 18 -6.15 15.88 -8.63
CA LEU A 18 -6.66 15.75 -7.26
C LEU A 18 -7.07 17.11 -6.67
N MET A 19 -6.29 18.16 -6.93
CA MET A 19 -6.63 19.51 -6.47
C MET A 19 -7.90 20.03 -7.14
N ASN A 20 -8.10 19.77 -8.43
CA ASN A 20 -9.33 20.16 -9.12
C ASN A 20 -10.54 19.32 -8.67
N GLU A 21 -10.37 18.03 -8.41
CA GLU A 21 -11.43 17.17 -7.86
C GLU A 21 -11.90 17.64 -6.47
N ALA A 22 -11.01 18.25 -5.68
CA ALA A 22 -11.33 18.82 -4.38
C ALA A 22 -11.95 20.24 -4.45
N LEU A 23 -11.96 20.89 -5.62
CA LEU A 23 -12.39 22.28 -5.79
C LEU A 23 -13.56 22.36 -6.79
N GLU A 24 -14.72 22.81 -6.33
CA GLU A 24 -15.97 22.84 -7.11
C GLU A 24 -15.84 23.62 -8.44
N ASP A 25 -15.12 24.74 -8.44
CA ASP A 25 -15.01 25.64 -9.60
C ASP A 25 -13.77 25.43 -10.49
N SER A 26 -12.99 24.35 -10.27
CA SER A 26 -11.76 24.04 -11.05
C SER A 26 -10.87 25.28 -11.35
N PRO A 27 -10.43 26.02 -10.33
CA PRO A 27 -9.69 27.26 -10.53
C PRO A 27 -8.32 27.01 -11.17
N THR A 28 -7.76 28.05 -11.78
CA THR A 28 -6.38 28.00 -12.27
C THR A 28 -5.40 27.89 -11.10
N ILE A 29 -4.82 26.71 -10.91
CA ILE A 29 -3.82 26.46 -9.86
C ILE A 29 -2.44 26.93 -10.32
N SER A 30 -1.75 27.71 -9.47
CA SER A 30 -0.37 28.18 -9.73
C SER A 30 0.66 27.05 -9.65
N LYS A 31 1.86 27.27 -10.20
CA LYS A 31 2.96 26.29 -10.13
C LYS A 31 3.44 26.10 -8.69
N GLU A 32 3.48 27.19 -7.94
CA GLU A 32 3.91 27.25 -6.54
C GLU A 32 2.94 26.48 -5.64
N ALA A 33 1.63 26.59 -5.88
CA ALA A 33 0.62 25.84 -5.13
C ALA A 33 0.75 24.33 -5.38
N ARG A 34 0.95 23.90 -6.62
CA ARG A 34 1.21 22.48 -6.95
C ARG A 34 2.45 21.95 -6.26
N LEU A 35 3.54 22.72 -6.27
CA LEU A 35 4.79 22.33 -5.62
C LEU A 35 4.60 22.25 -4.09
N ALA A 36 3.90 23.20 -3.48
CA ALA A 36 3.58 23.18 -2.06
C ALA A 36 2.75 21.96 -1.68
N MET A 37 1.74 21.61 -2.47
CA MET A 37 0.93 20.41 -2.24
C MET A 37 1.74 19.11 -2.38
N SER A 38 2.60 19.02 -3.40
CA SER A 38 3.49 17.86 -3.57
C SER A 38 4.41 17.68 -2.36
N ARG A 39 5.01 18.78 -1.86
CA ARG A 39 5.87 18.76 -0.66
C ARG A 39 5.08 18.40 0.60
N ALA A 40 3.88 18.97 0.76
CA ALA A 40 3.00 18.66 1.89
C ALA A 40 2.60 17.18 1.92
N ALA A 41 2.27 16.59 0.77
CA ALA A 41 1.96 15.17 0.66
C ALA A 41 3.16 14.28 1.03
N LEU A 42 4.37 14.64 0.60
CA LEU A 42 5.58 13.93 0.98
C LEU A 42 5.86 14.03 2.50
N THR A 43 5.75 15.25 3.04
CA THR A 43 5.89 15.47 4.49
C THR A 43 4.84 14.70 5.28
N PHE A 44 3.60 14.61 4.79
CA PHE A 44 2.55 13.83 5.41
C PHE A 44 2.92 12.34 5.48
N ILE A 45 3.37 11.74 4.37
CA ILE A 45 3.80 10.33 4.34
C ILE A 45 4.94 10.09 5.32
N LEU A 46 5.95 10.96 5.32
CA LEU A 46 7.09 10.84 6.23
C LEU A 46 6.66 10.99 7.70
N TYR A 47 5.77 11.93 7.98
CA TYR A 47 5.26 12.18 9.32
C TYR A 47 4.46 10.99 9.87
N ILE A 48 3.52 10.45 9.09
CA ILE A 48 2.74 9.27 9.48
C ILE A 48 3.65 8.05 9.62
N SER A 49 4.60 7.84 8.70
CA SER A 49 5.56 6.73 8.79
C SER A 49 6.43 6.82 10.04
N THR A 50 6.91 8.02 10.37
CA THR A 50 7.75 8.26 11.56
C THR A 50 6.98 8.01 12.85
N THR A 51 5.77 8.54 12.95
CA THR A 51 4.92 8.37 14.14
C THR A 51 4.44 6.93 14.29
N ALA A 52 4.07 6.25 13.20
CA ALA A 52 3.74 4.81 13.22
C ALA A 52 4.94 3.96 13.66
N ASN A 53 6.14 4.30 13.19
CA ASN A 53 7.37 3.65 13.66
C ASN A 53 7.60 3.86 15.17
N GLN A 54 7.30 5.05 15.71
CA GLN A 54 7.34 5.29 17.15
C GLN A 54 6.35 4.39 17.92
N TYR A 55 5.12 4.19 17.42
CA TYR A 55 4.17 3.25 18.04
C TYR A 55 4.68 1.80 18.03
N ALA A 56 5.26 1.35 16.91
CA ALA A 56 5.86 0.02 16.81
C ALA A 56 7.03 -0.14 17.80
N ALA A 57 7.95 0.83 17.83
CA ALA A 57 9.09 0.84 18.74
C ALA A 57 8.67 0.87 20.21
N ASN A 58 7.66 1.68 20.57
CA ASN A 58 7.09 1.73 21.92
C ASN A 58 6.45 0.39 22.34
N ALA A 59 5.91 -0.36 21.36
CA ALA A 59 5.42 -1.71 21.55
C ALA A 59 6.51 -2.79 21.48
N LYS A 60 7.81 -2.40 21.48
CA LYS A 60 8.97 -3.29 21.37
C LYS A 60 9.01 -4.15 20.10
N ARG A 61 8.38 -3.67 19.02
CA ARG A 61 8.39 -4.33 17.71
C ARG A 61 9.32 -3.60 16.76
N LYS A 62 10.00 -4.36 15.89
CA LYS A 62 10.81 -3.83 14.78
C LYS A 62 10.00 -3.63 13.50
N THR A 63 8.80 -4.20 13.43
CA THR A 63 7.92 -4.16 12.27
C THR A 63 6.72 -3.27 12.54
N VAL A 64 6.49 -2.30 11.65
CA VAL A 64 5.29 -1.46 11.65
C VAL A 64 4.10 -2.28 11.19
N THR A 65 3.02 -2.22 11.95
CA THR A 65 1.77 -2.91 11.64
C THR A 65 0.70 -1.93 11.20
N VAL A 66 -0.38 -2.43 10.58
CA VAL A 66 -1.55 -1.64 10.19
C VAL A 66 -2.13 -0.85 11.38
N GLN A 67 -2.13 -1.45 12.57
CA GLN A 67 -2.63 -0.80 13.78
C GLN A 67 -1.79 0.40 14.21
N ASP A 68 -0.48 0.40 13.94
CA ASP A 68 0.40 1.53 14.25
C ASP A 68 0.09 2.73 13.36
N ILE A 69 -0.28 2.49 12.10
CA ILE A 69 -0.71 3.53 11.15
C ILE A 69 -2.03 4.16 11.61
N PHE A 70 -3.03 3.34 11.98
CA PHE A 70 -4.30 3.88 12.48
C PHE A 70 -4.15 4.66 13.79
N LYS A 71 -3.30 4.20 14.72
CA LYS A 71 -2.97 4.94 15.95
C LYS A 71 -2.30 6.28 15.67
N SER A 72 -1.40 6.31 14.69
CA SER A 72 -0.78 7.53 14.21
C SER A 72 -1.82 8.51 13.64
N LEU A 73 -2.72 8.04 12.77
CA LEU A 73 -3.75 8.91 12.20
C LEU A 73 -4.68 9.50 13.27
N GLN A 74 -5.13 8.68 14.23
CA GLN A 74 -5.99 9.14 15.32
C GLN A 74 -5.30 10.15 16.24
N SER A 75 -4.07 9.86 16.65
CA SER A 75 -3.36 10.71 17.62
C SER A 75 -2.90 12.04 17.04
N ASN A 76 -2.74 12.12 15.72
CA ASN A 76 -2.30 13.31 15.00
C ASN A 76 -3.44 14.06 14.29
N GLN A 77 -4.69 13.91 14.78
CA GLN A 77 -5.88 14.64 14.29
C GLN A 77 -6.23 14.37 12.80
N PHE A 78 -5.85 13.21 12.27
CA PHE A 78 -6.27 12.74 10.95
C PHE A 78 -7.37 11.67 11.04
N GLU A 79 -8.22 11.76 12.05
CA GLU A 79 -9.32 10.80 12.31
C GLU A 79 -10.28 10.67 11.14
N MET A 80 -10.48 11.75 10.38
CA MET A 80 -11.31 11.75 9.16
C MET A 80 -10.82 10.79 8.08
N LEU A 81 -9.54 10.37 8.11
CA LEU A 81 -8.98 9.41 7.17
C LEU A 81 -9.15 7.96 7.63
N VAL A 82 -9.54 7.71 8.88
CA VAL A 82 -9.57 6.35 9.45
C VAL A 82 -10.63 5.50 8.78
N GLU A 83 -11.88 5.98 8.75
CA GLU A 83 -13.01 5.27 8.15
C GLU A 83 -12.80 4.95 6.66
N PRO A 84 -12.50 5.92 5.77
CA PRO A 84 -12.28 5.62 4.36
C PRO A 84 -11.06 4.70 4.13
N LEU A 85 -10.03 4.78 4.98
CA LEU A 85 -8.87 3.90 4.87
C LEU A 85 -9.18 2.46 5.30
N GLN A 86 -10.07 2.26 6.28
CA GLN A 86 -10.53 0.93 6.67
C GLN A 86 -11.35 0.25 5.57
N GLU A 87 -12.22 1.00 4.90
CA GLU A 87 -12.97 0.50 3.74
C GLU A 87 -12.03 0.11 2.60
N ALA A 88 -11.10 0.99 2.23
CA ALA A 88 -10.10 0.70 1.21
C ALA A 88 -9.23 -0.53 1.54
N LEU A 89 -8.87 -0.72 2.82
CA LEU A 89 -8.12 -1.89 3.26
C LEU A 89 -8.92 -3.18 3.10
N LYS A 90 -10.21 -3.16 3.45
CA LYS A 90 -11.10 -4.31 3.28
C LYS A 90 -11.22 -4.68 1.80
N ASP A 91 -11.47 -3.72 0.93
CA ASP A 91 -11.56 -3.94 -0.51
C ASP A 91 -10.28 -4.52 -1.08
N TYR A 92 -9.12 -4.01 -0.64
CA TYR A 92 -7.82 -4.53 -1.03
C TYR A 92 -7.62 -5.99 -0.61
N GLN A 93 -7.99 -6.36 0.62
CA GLN A 93 -7.90 -7.73 1.11
C GLN A 93 -8.82 -8.68 0.32
N GLU A 94 -10.04 -8.25 0.00
CA GLU A 94 -10.97 -9.02 -0.82
C GLU A 94 -10.43 -9.24 -2.24
N GLN A 95 -9.83 -8.21 -2.84
CA GLN A 95 -9.20 -8.32 -4.16
C GLN A 95 -8.01 -9.29 -4.16
N ILE A 96 -7.18 -9.27 -3.11
CA ILE A 96 -6.09 -10.25 -2.96
C ILE A 96 -6.65 -11.65 -2.86
N ARG A 97 -7.70 -11.86 -2.04
CA ARG A 97 -8.31 -13.18 -1.87
C ARG A 97 -8.84 -13.72 -3.19
N LYS A 98 -9.59 -12.91 -3.94
CA LYS A 98 -10.11 -13.28 -5.26
C LYS A 98 -9.01 -13.65 -6.24
N LYS A 99 -7.92 -12.88 -6.28
CA LYS A 99 -6.76 -13.20 -7.14
C LYS A 99 -6.11 -14.54 -6.79
N LYS A 100 -6.02 -14.87 -5.49
CA LYS A 100 -5.50 -16.17 -5.03
C LYS A 100 -6.43 -17.32 -5.40
N GLU A 101 -7.74 -17.12 -5.29
CA GLU A 101 -8.75 -18.11 -5.70
C GLU A 101 -8.72 -18.33 -7.23
N GLU A 102 -8.58 -17.28 -8.03
CA GLU A 102 -8.46 -17.37 -9.49
C GLU A 102 -7.19 -18.11 -9.95
N THR A 103 -6.05 -17.89 -9.28
CA THR A 103 -4.81 -18.62 -9.59
C THR A 103 -4.88 -20.07 -9.12
N ALA A 104 -5.50 -20.36 -7.97
CA ALA A 104 -5.74 -21.72 -7.52
C ALA A 104 -6.66 -22.49 -8.48
N ASN A 105 -7.75 -21.87 -8.92
CA ASN A 105 -8.69 -22.47 -9.88
C ASN A 105 -8.06 -22.68 -11.27
N LYS A 106 -7.17 -21.77 -11.71
CA LYS A 106 -6.39 -21.98 -12.95
C LYS A 106 -5.41 -23.14 -12.83
N LYS A 107 -4.75 -23.33 -11.68
CA LYS A 107 -3.86 -24.47 -11.44
C LYS A 107 -4.64 -25.80 -11.38
N GLN A 108 -5.83 -25.82 -10.76
CA GLN A 108 -6.71 -26.99 -10.78
C GLN A 108 -7.20 -27.32 -12.19
N ASN A 109 -7.66 -26.32 -12.96
CA ASN A 109 -8.10 -26.57 -14.35
C ASN A 109 -6.95 -26.97 -15.29
N GLN A 110 -5.70 -26.58 -15.01
CA GLN A 110 -4.53 -27.07 -15.74
C GLN A 110 -4.17 -28.52 -15.35
N ALA A 111 -4.29 -28.88 -14.07
CA ALA A 111 -4.07 -30.25 -13.59
C ALA A 111 -5.13 -31.24 -14.09
N GLU A 112 -6.38 -30.79 -14.24
CA GLU A 112 -7.46 -31.60 -14.83
C GLU A 112 -7.32 -31.75 -16.36
N ALA A 113 -6.67 -30.80 -17.04
CA ALA A 113 -6.38 -30.89 -18.48
C ALA A 113 -5.11 -31.71 -18.81
N SER A 114 -4.22 -31.96 -17.83
CA SER A 114 -3.01 -32.77 -18.00
C SER A 114 -3.16 -34.24 -17.56
N THR A 115 -4.34 -34.66 -17.09
CA THR A 115 -4.58 -36.06 -16.66
C THR A 115 -4.79 -37.05 -17.84
N GLU A 116 -4.67 -36.62 -19.10
CA GLU A 116 -4.74 -37.54 -20.26
C GLU A 116 -3.40 -37.87 -20.95
N ASN A 117 -2.24 -37.43 -20.47
CA ASN A 117 -0.96 -37.95 -21.00
C ASN A 117 0.17 -37.99 -19.96
N ASN A 118 0.43 -39.22 -19.49
CA ASN A 118 1.69 -39.83 -19.04
C ASN A 118 2.77 -39.00 -18.32
N ASP A 119 3.07 -39.48 -17.10
CA ASP A 119 4.37 -39.80 -16.51
C ASP A 119 5.57 -38.85 -16.68
N ASN A 120 6.15 -38.53 -15.52
CA ASN A 120 7.48 -37.94 -15.24
C ASN A 120 7.63 -36.43 -15.48
N GLU A 121 7.66 -35.66 -14.38
CA GLU A 121 8.93 -35.19 -13.78
C GLU A 121 8.59 -34.39 -12.51
N GLU A 122 9.14 -34.87 -11.38
CA GLU A 122 9.23 -34.16 -10.10
C GLU A 122 10.23 -33.00 -10.22
N GLU A 123 10.25 -32.15 -9.19
CA GLU A 123 11.19 -31.04 -8.93
C GLU A 123 10.77 -29.67 -9.49
N GLU A 124 10.02 -28.91 -8.67
CA GLU A 124 10.38 -27.54 -8.25
C GLU A 124 9.37 -27.06 -7.18
N GLU A 125 9.37 -27.72 -6.02
CA GLU A 125 8.75 -27.23 -4.79
C GLU A 125 9.85 -27.03 -3.75
N ASP A 126 10.46 -25.85 -3.69
CA ASP A 126 11.25 -25.40 -2.53
C ASP A 126 11.64 -23.92 -2.68
N GLU A 127 10.69 -22.98 -2.49
CA GLU A 127 11.09 -21.60 -2.15
C GLU A 127 10.04 -20.72 -1.43
N ILE A 128 8.84 -21.23 -1.10
CA ILE A 128 7.80 -20.40 -0.47
C ILE A 128 7.65 -20.63 1.05
N GLU A 129 8.10 -21.76 1.62
CA GLU A 129 7.88 -22.06 3.04
C GLU A 129 8.84 -21.37 4.03
N ASN A 130 9.94 -20.77 3.58
CA ASN A 130 10.96 -20.27 4.52
C ASN A 130 10.76 -18.83 5.03
N ALA A 131 9.61 -18.19 4.73
CA ALA A 131 9.29 -16.85 5.24
C ALA A 131 8.43 -16.84 6.51
N GLU A 132 7.76 -17.94 6.86
CA GLU A 132 6.84 -18.00 8.01
C GLU A 132 7.47 -18.56 9.29
N ALA A 133 8.66 -19.16 9.22
CA ALA A 133 9.35 -19.76 10.38
C ALA A 133 10.38 -18.85 11.08
N ALA A 134 10.63 -17.63 10.59
CA ALA A 134 11.68 -16.75 11.12
C ALA A 134 11.18 -15.67 12.09
N THR A 135 9.94 -15.76 12.59
CA THR A 135 9.39 -14.84 13.59
C THR A 135 8.97 -15.58 14.86
N GLU A 136 9.96 -16.10 15.58
CA GLU A 136 9.95 -16.24 17.04
C GLU A 136 11.09 -15.40 17.65
#